data_AF-A0A7V9RFR0-F1
#
_entry.id   AF-A0A7V9RFR0-F1
#
_cell.length_a   1.000
_cell.length_b   1.000
_cell.length_c   1.000
_cell.angle_alpha   90.00
_cell.angle_beta   90.00
_cell.angle_gamma   90.00
#
_symmetry.space_group_name_H-M   'P 1'
#
loop_
_entity.id
_entity.type
_entity.pdbx_description
1 polymer ?
#
loop_
_entity_poly.entity_id
_entity_poly.type
_entity_poly.pdbx_seq_one_letter_code
_entity_poly.pdbx_strand_id
1 'polypeptide(L)'
;MRARDNPFGVDRLHALRFRGPGVEALWARARDLGRGALVGAEGSGKTTLLHALAAHVHAQGFSTIWIQLRRDARELTAEHRAVLAPVGSDHVVFVDGADLLPRLDRWWLVRRTRVAAAILGTLHAPGWLPTLAQLSTSPALLDDLVRELTGRSVHELAVDRDALYARHHGNLRAALRELYDQFAVA
;
A
#
# COMPACT_ATOMS: atom_id res chain seq x y z
N MET A 1 -12.96 21.04 17.65
CA MET A 1 -13.57 19.67 17.72
C MET A 1 -12.70 18.76 18.61
N ARG A 2 -13.24 17.74 19.33
CA ARG A 2 -12.33 16.76 20.01
C ARG A 2 -11.71 15.85 18.96
N ALA A 3 -10.45 15.45 19.13
CA ALA A 3 -9.73 14.61 18.16
C ALA A 3 -10.47 13.31 17.76
N ARG A 4 -11.22 12.72 18.70
CA ARG A 4 -12.04 11.52 18.48
C ARG A 4 -13.28 11.73 17.58
N ASP A 5 -13.74 12.97 17.47
CA ASP A 5 -14.92 13.35 16.69
C ASP A 5 -14.52 13.77 15.27
N ASN A 6 -13.21 13.88 14.98
CA ASN A 6 -12.69 14.25 13.67
C ASN A 6 -12.96 13.14 12.64
N PRO A 7 -13.68 13.42 11.55
CA PRO A 7 -14.00 12.42 10.53
C PRO A 7 -12.78 11.89 9.79
N PHE A 8 -11.67 12.62 9.79
CA PHE A 8 -10.39 12.23 9.21
C PHE A 8 -9.45 11.56 10.22
N GLY A 9 -9.95 11.17 11.39
CA GLY A 9 -9.16 10.49 12.42
C GLY A 9 -8.49 9.21 11.90
N VAL A 10 -7.32 8.90 12.44
CA VAL A 10 -6.45 7.79 11.99
C VAL A 10 -7.21 6.47 11.89
N ASP A 11 -8.03 6.14 12.90
CA ASP A 11 -8.83 4.91 12.91
C ASP A 11 -9.83 4.84 11.74
N ARG A 12 -10.45 5.97 11.37
CA ARG A 12 -11.40 6.03 10.24
C ARG A 12 -10.69 5.95 8.89
N LEU A 13 -9.50 6.55 8.78
CA LEU A 13 -8.66 6.40 7.59
C LEU A 13 -8.22 4.95 7.36
N HIS A 14 -7.95 4.20 8.43
CA HIS A 14 -7.63 2.77 8.34
C HIS A 14 -8.85 1.91 7.97
N ALA A 15 -10.06 2.37 8.27
CA ALA A 15 -11.31 1.68 7.92
C ALA A 15 -11.76 1.91 6.47
N LEU A 16 -11.17 2.88 5.76
CA LEU A 16 -11.52 3.16 4.37
C LEU A 16 -11.31 1.94 3.48
N ARG A 17 -12.33 1.64 2.67
CA ARG A 17 -12.23 0.53 1.71
C ARG A 17 -11.29 0.91 0.58
N PHE A 18 -10.36 0.03 0.28
CA PHE A 18 -9.52 0.19 -0.90
C PHE A 18 -10.38 0.12 -2.18
N ARG A 19 -10.22 1.10 -3.07
CA ARG A 19 -10.86 1.12 -4.40
C ARG A 19 -9.85 0.75 -5.47
N GLY A 20 -10.04 -0.40 -6.10
CA GLY A 20 -9.15 -0.86 -7.16
C GLY A 20 -9.40 -2.32 -7.52
N PRO A 21 -8.44 -2.99 -8.17
CA PRO A 21 -8.59 -4.39 -8.57
C PRO A 21 -8.87 -5.30 -7.37
N GLY A 22 -9.75 -6.28 -7.57
CA GLY A 22 -10.13 -7.25 -6.56
C GLY A 22 -8.94 -8.07 -6.07
N VAL A 23 -8.91 -8.33 -4.75
CA VAL A 23 -7.79 -9.00 -4.07
C VAL A 23 -7.63 -10.44 -4.57
N GLU A 24 -8.75 -11.10 -4.85
CA GLU A 24 -8.84 -12.46 -5.39
C GLU A 24 -8.12 -12.59 -6.74
N ALA A 25 -8.45 -11.69 -7.67
CA ALA A 25 -7.88 -11.71 -9.02
C ALA A 25 -6.37 -11.37 -9.01
N LEU A 26 -5.97 -10.43 -8.14
CA LEU A 26 -4.56 -10.10 -7.95
C LEU A 26 -3.78 -11.27 -7.36
N TRP A 27 -4.37 -11.96 -6.38
CA TRP A 27 -3.74 -13.11 -5.77
C TRP A 27 -3.59 -14.28 -6.75
N ALA A 28 -4.64 -14.61 -7.52
CA ALA A 28 -4.56 -15.63 -8.55
C ALA A 28 -3.41 -15.34 -9.55
N ARG A 29 -3.35 -14.11 -10.07
CA ARG A 29 -2.28 -13.68 -10.98
C ARG A 29 -0.90 -13.73 -10.32
N ALA A 30 -0.79 -13.36 -9.04
CA ALA A 30 0.46 -13.40 -8.30
C ALA A 30 1.00 -14.82 -8.14
N ARG A 31 0.11 -15.79 -7.88
CA ARG A 31 0.47 -17.21 -7.80
C ARG A 31 0.99 -17.74 -9.12
N ASP A 32 0.33 -17.43 -10.22
CA ASP A 32 0.73 -17.88 -11.56
C ASP A 32 2.13 -17.36 -11.93
N LEU A 33 2.45 -16.12 -11.52
CA LEU A 33 3.76 -15.52 -11.78
C LEU A 33 4.82 -15.89 -10.74
N GLY A 34 4.42 -16.38 -9.56
CA GLY A 34 5.26 -16.56 -8.37
C GLY A 34 5.84 -15.26 -7.79
N ARG A 35 5.54 -14.10 -8.39
CA ARG A 35 6.04 -12.79 -7.99
C ARG A 35 5.23 -11.64 -8.60
N GLY A 36 5.18 -10.51 -7.93
CA GLY A 36 4.62 -9.31 -8.53
C GLY A 36 4.64 -8.06 -7.65
N ALA A 37 4.30 -6.93 -8.25
CA ALA A 37 4.30 -5.64 -7.60
C ALA A 37 3.02 -4.83 -7.82
N LEU A 38 2.61 -4.15 -6.76
CA LEU A 38 1.66 -3.04 -6.80
C LEU A 38 2.45 -1.77 -7.10
N VAL A 39 2.18 -1.16 -8.25
CA VAL A 39 2.93 0.00 -8.75
C VAL A 39 2.09 1.26 -8.58
N GLY A 40 2.68 2.38 -8.17
CA GLY A 40 1.97 3.65 -8.10
C GLY A 40 2.67 4.70 -7.25
N ALA A 41 2.27 5.96 -7.40
CA ALA A 41 2.84 7.08 -6.65
C ALA A 41 2.63 6.96 -5.12
N GLU A 42 3.34 7.78 -4.35
CA GLU A 42 3.14 7.84 -2.90
C GLU A 42 1.69 8.26 -2.58
N GLY A 43 1.09 7.62 -1.56
CA GLY A 43 -0.31 7.89 -1.21
C GLY A 43 -1.37 7.21 -2.09
N SER A 44 -1.01 6.39 -3.08
CA SER A 44 -1.98 5.69 -3.95
C SER A 44 -2.65 4.44 -3.35
N GLY A 45 -2.40 4.13 -2.08
CA GLY A 45 -3.00 2.98 -1.40
C GLY A 45 -2.29 1.64 -1.63
N LYS A 46 -1.07 1.62 -2.19
CA LYS A 46 -0.28 0.37 -2.39
C LYS A 46 -0.15 -0.45 -1.12
N THR A 47 0.31 0.15 -0.03
CA THR A 47 0.47 -0.53 1.26
C THR A 47 -0.87 -1.06 1.79
N THR A 48 -1.96 -0.28 1.64
CA THR A 48 -3.31 -0.70 2.02
C THR A 48 -3.75 -1.95 1.24
N LEU A 49 -3.58 -1.95 -0.09
CA LEU A 49 -3.89 -3.12 -0.92
C LEU A 49 -2.96 -4.30 -0.63
N LEU A 50 -1.68 -4.04 -0.29
CA LEU A 50 -0.74 -5.08 0.11
C LEU A 50 -1.18 -5.77 1.41
N HIS A 51 -1.65 -5.03 2.40
CA HIS A 51 -2.23 -5.60 3.63
C HIS A 51 -3.53 -6.36 3.37
N ALA A 52 -4.39 -5.86 2.47
CA ALA A 52 -5.61 -6.58 2.07
C ALA A 52 -5.27 -7.92 1.40
N LEU A 53 -4.25 -7.94 0.54
CA LEU A 53 -3.70 -9.18 -0.03
C LEU A 53 -3.16 -10.11 1.04
N ALA A 54 -2.40 -9.60 2.01
CA ALA A 54 -1.88 -10.42 3.10
C ALA A 54 -2.98 -11.07 3.95
N ALA A 55 -4.02 -10.32 4.30
CA ALA A 55 -5.18 -10.86 5.02
C ALA A 55 -5.89 -11.94 4.19
N HIS A 56 -6.06 -11.70 2.89
CA HIS A 56 -6.69 -12.67 1.98
C HIS A 56 -5.88 -13.97 1.84
N VAL A 57 -4.56 -13.89 1.64
CA VAL A 57 -3.72 -15.11 1.52
C VAL A 57 -3.62 -15.87 2.84
N HIS A 58 -3.60 -15.14 3.97
CA HIS A 58 -3.61 -15.76 5.28
C HIS A 58 -4.90 -16.54 5.53
N ALA A 59 -6.05 -15.99 5.14
CA ALA A 59 -7.34 -16.68 5.19
C ALA A 59 -7.39 -17.94 4.30
N GLN A 60 -6.51 -18.04 3.30
CA GLN A 60 -6.33 -19.25 2.47
C GLN A 60 -5.31 -20.25 3.04
N GLY A 61 -4.78 -20.01 4.24
CA GLY A 61 -3.87 -20.92 4.93
C GLY A 61 -2.38 -20.71 4.62
N PHE A 62 -2.01 -19.62 3.93
CA PHE A 62 -0.60 -19.29 3.72
C PHE A 62 0.00 -18.55 4.92
N SER A 63 1.26 -18.86 5.22
CA SER A 63 2.07 -18.11 6.17
C SER A 63 2.59 -16.83 5.52
N THR A 64 2.48 -15.68 6.19
CA THR A 64 2.93 -14.40 5.63
C THR A 64 4.21 -13.92 6.29
N ILE A 65 5.23 -13.57 5.51
CA ILE A 65 6.46 -12.93 6.00
C ILE A 65 6.49 -11.49 5.50
N TRP A 66 6.77 -10.54 6.38
CA TRP A 66 6.81 -9.12 6.05
C TRP A 66 8.23 -8.57 6.09
N ILE A 67 8.55 -7.77 5.07
CA ILE A 67 9.75 -6.94 5.00
C ILE A 67 9.29 -5.52 4.72
N GLN A 68 9.59 -4.62 5.64
CA GLN A 68 9.29 -3.20 5.47
C GLN A 68 10.59 -2.44 5.29
N LEU A 69 10.74 -1.80 4.13
CA LEU A 69 11.92 -1.02 3.81
C LEU A 69 11.61 0.46 4.00
N ARG A 70 12.57 1.15 4.62
CA ARG A 70 12.47 2.58 4.91
C ARG A 70 13.57 3.33 4.18
N ARG A 71 13.36 4.60 3.86
CA ARG A 71 14.30 5.38 3.03
C ARG A 71 15.70 5.55 3.66
N ASP A 72 15.76 5.48 4.98
CA ASP A 72 16.95 5.53 5.84
C ASP A 72 17.67 4.17 5.94
N ALA A 73 17.01 3.06 5.62
CA ALA A 73 17.57 1.71 5.63
C ALA A 73 17.26 0.98 4.30
N ARG A 74 18.12 1.22 3.30
CA ARG A 74 17.90 0.77 1.91
C ARG A 74 18.35 -0.67 1.62
N GLU A 75 18.98 -1.33 2.59
CA GLU A 75 19.57 -2.66 2.43
C GLU A 75 18.84 -3.71 3.28
N LEU A 76 18.91 -4.97 2.84
CA LEU A 76 18.43 -6.09 3.65
C LEU A 76 19.38 -6.33 4.84
N THR A 77 18.93 -5.88 6.01
CA THR A 77 19.57 -6.13 7.30
C THR A 77 19.66 -7.63 7.61
N ALA A 78 20.52 -7.98 8.57
CA ALA A 78 20.62 -9.36 9.07
C ALA A 78 19.27 -9.87 9.63
N GLU A 79 18.48 -8.99 10.24
CA GLU A 79 17.14 -9.30 10.73
C GLU A 79 16.19 -9.67 9.58
N HIS A 80 16.17 -8.88 8.50
CA HIS A 80 15.40 -9.23 7.29
C HIS A 80 15.80 -10.58 6.71
N ARG A 81 17.10 -10.92 6.76
CA ARG A 81 17.60 -12.21 6.27
C ARG A 81 17.20 -13.36 7.19
N ALA A 82 17.17 -13.13 8.50
CA ALA A 82 16.76 -14.12 9.49
C ALA A 82 15.26 -14.46 9.37
N VAL A 83 14.38 -13.47 9.18
CA VAL A 83 12.94 -13.73 8.99
C VAL A 83 12.64 -14.45 7.67
N LEU A 84 13.54 -14.36 6.69
CA LEU A 84 13.47 -15.12 5.44
C LEU A 84 14.09 -16.51 5.53
N ALA A 85 14.80 -16.84 6.61
CA ALA A 85 15.43 -18.15 6.79
C ALA A 85 14.45 -19.35 6.81
N PRO A 86 13.21 -19.26 7.30
CA PRO A 86 12.25 -20.36 7.26
C PRO A 86 11.38 -20.42 5.99
N VAL A 87 11.58 -19.53 5.00
CA VAL A 87 10.71 -19.46 3.80
C VAL A 87 10.63 -20.81 3.08
N GLY A 88 9.41 -21.34 3.00
CA GLY A 88 9.01 -22.55 2.28
C GLY A 88 7.83 -22.31 1.33
N SER A 89 7.26 -23.38 0.75
CA SER A 89 6.22 -23.32 -0.30
C SER A 89 4.83 -22.90 0.17
N ASP A 90 4.60 -22.91 1.47
CA ASP A 90 3.42 -22.40 2.16
C ASP A 90 3.55 -20.92 2.53
N HIS A 91 4.67 -20.27 2.21
CA HIS A 91 4.91 -18.88 2.56
C HIS A 91 4.63 -17.91 1.40
N VAL A 92 4.10 -16.73 1.74
CA VAL A 92 4.03 -15.56 0.87
C VAL A 92 4.84 -14.44 1.49
N VAL A 93 5.79 -13.89 0.72
CA VAL A 93 6.67 -12.82 1.19
C VAL A 93 6.15 -11.48 0.70
N PHE A 94 5.90 -10.56 1.63
CA PHE A 94 5.43 -9.21 1.38
C PHE A 94 6.55 -8.20 1.60
N VAL A 95 6.78 -7.31 0.63
CA VAL A 95 7.87 -6.33 0.65
C VAL A 95 7.33 -4.93 0.39
N ASP A 96 7.14 -4.14 1.45
CA ASP A 96 6.74 -2.74 1.31
C ASP A 96 7.99 -1.86 1.10
N GLY A 97 8.00 -1.07 0.03
CA GLY A 97 9.16 -0.27 -0.39
C GLY A 97 10.19 -1.05 -1.21
N ALA A 98 9.75 -2.03 -2.02
CA ALA A 98 10.64 -2.91 -2.79
C ALA A 98 11.51 -2.16 -3.84
N ASP A 99 11.18 -0.90 -4.15
CA ASP A 99 11.95 -0.03 -5.03
C ASP A 99 13.24 0.48 -4.36
N LEU A 100 13.28 0.50 -3.03
CA LEU A 100 14.43 0.95 -2.24
C LEU A 100 15.60 -0.04 -2.25
N LEU A 101 15.34 -1.32 -2.55
CA LEU A 101 16.39 -2.35 -2.52
C LEU A 101 17.46 -2.10 -3.60
N PRO A 102 18.76 -2.25 -3.29
CA PRO A 102 19.81 -2.29 -4.29
C PRO A 102 19.74 -3.57 -5.11
N ARG A 103 20.39 -3.56 -6.29
CA ARG A 103 20.31 -4.67 -7.26
C ARG A 103 20.73 -6.03 -6.70
N LEU A 104 21.74 -6.05 -5.84
CA LEU A 104 22.23 -7.28 -5.20
C LEU A 104 21.19 -7.89 -4.26
N ASP A 105 20.56 -7.06 -3.43
CA ASP A 105 19.50 -7.51 -2.52
C ASP A 105 18.24 -7.95 -3.27
N ARG A 106 17.88 -7.28 -4.37
CA ARG A 106 16.78 -7.75 -5.24
C ARG A 106 17.04 -9.16 -5.76
N TRP A 107 18.25 -9.41 -6.28
CA TRP A 107 18.63 -10.72 -6.80
C TRP A 107 18.61 -11.78 -5.69
N TRP A 108 19.20 -11.45 -4.53
CA TRP A 108 19.25 -12.36 -3.39
C TRP A 108 17.84 -12.71 -2.90
N LEU A 109 16.97 -11.71 -2.77
CA LEU A 109 15.59 -11.86 -2.33
C LEU A 109 14.80 -12.76 -3.28
N VAL A 110 14.81 -12.47 -4.59
CA VAL A 110 14.15 -13.32 -5.59
C VAL A 110 14.66 -14.74 -5.53
N ARG A 111 15.98 -14.94 -5.39
CA ARG A 111 16.57 -16.27 -5.30
C ARG A 111 16.16 -16.99 -4.02
N ARG A 112 16.15 -16.30 -2.88
CA ARG A 112 15.79 -16.86 -1.58
C ARG A 112 14.32 -17.25 -1.51
N THR A 113 13.45 -16.51 -2.19
CA THR A 113 12.00 -16.75 -2.18
C THR A 113 11.51 -17.58 -3.37
N ARG A 114 12.41 -18.22 -4.14
CA ARG A 114 12.00 -19.09 -5.27
C ARG A 114 11.11 -20.25 -4.87
N VAL A 115 11.28 -20.74 -3.64
CA VAL A 115 10.48 -21.84 -3.08
C VAL A 115 9.17 -21.34 -2.47
N ALA A 116 8.99 -20.03 -2.29
CA ALA A 116 7.77 -19.45 -1.74
C ALA A 116 6.60 -19.59 -2.72
N ALA A 117 5.38 -19.53 -2.21
CA ALA A 117 4.18 -19.49 -3.05
C ALA A 117 4.16 -18.23 -3.92
N ALA A 118 4.55 -17.08 -3.35
CA ALA A 118 4.80 -15.86 -4.10
C ALA A 118 5.64 -14.86 -3.31
N ILE A 119 6.22 -13.89 -4.02
CA ILE A 119 6.73 -12.64 -3.47
C ILE A 119 5.95 -11.43 -4.02
N LEU A 120 5.39 -10.63 -3.12
CA LEU A 120 4.58 -9.47 -3.44
C LEU A 120 5.22 -8.21 -2.86
N GLY A 121 5.19 -7.10 -3.59
CA GLY A 121 5.71 -5.85 -3.04
C GLY A 121 5.08 -4.59 -3.60
N THR A 122 5.48 -3.45 -3.04
CA THR A 122 5.10 -2.12 -3.55
C THR A 122 6.27 -1.48 -4.28
N LEU A 123 5.99 -0.81 -5.41
CA LEU A 123 6.95 -0.04 -6.18
C LEU A 123 6.36 1.34 -6.55
N HIS A 124 7.21 2.37 -6.62
CA HIS A 124 6.78 3.68 -7.11
C HIS A 124 6.59 3.71 -8.64
N ALA A 125 7.42 2.97 -9.38
CA ALA A 125 7.36 2.84 -10.82
C ALA A 125 7.54 1.36 -11.23
N PRO A 126 7.12 0.96 -12.45
CA PRO A 126 7.38 -0.39 -12.96
C PRO A 126 8.88 -0.72 -12.90
N GLY A 127 9.21 -1.99 -12.65
CA GLY A 127 10.61 -2.34 -12.40
C GLY A 127 10.89 -3.83 -12.42
N TRP A 128 11.64 -4.29 -11.42
CA TRP A 128 12.22 -5.63 -11.38
C TRP A 128 11.25 -6.74 -10.97
N LEU A 129 10.06 -6.37 -10.51
CA LEU A 129 8.93 -7.28 -10.29
C LEU A 129 7.86 -7.04 -11.39
N PRO A 130 7.19 -8.09 -11.87
CA PRO A 130 6.05 -7.93 -12.78
C PRO A 130 4.95 -7.07 -12.15
N THR A 131 4.41 -6.11 -12.90
CA THR A 131 3.28 -5.31 -12.43
C THR A 131 2.02 -6.17 -12.33
N LEU A 132 1.45 -6.26 -11.13
CA LEU A 132 0.15 -6.89 -10.87
C LEU A 132 -0.98 -5.88 -11.02
N ALA A 133 -0.79 -4.69 -10.46
CA ALA A 133 -1.71 -3.57 -10.57
C ALA A 133 -0.93 -2.27 -10.62
N GLN A 134 -1.41 -1.35 -11.44
CA GLN A 134 -0.98 0.04 -11.41
C GLN A 134 -2.06 0.88 -10.74
N LEU A 135 -1.70 1.48 -9.62
CA LEU A 135 -2.54 2.31 -8.79
C LEU A 135 -2.30 3.78 -9.14
N SER A 136 -3.34 4.43 -9.62
CA SER A 136 -3.38 5.86 -9.85
C SER A 136 -4.35 6.50 -8.86
N THR A 137 -4.05 7.74 -8.49
CA THR A 137 -4.94 8.60 -7.71
C THR A 137 -5.64 9.55 -8.67
N SER A 138 -6.77 10.09 -8.25
CA SER A 138 -7.49 11.12 -8.99
C SER A 138 -8.20 12.08 -8.03
N PRO A 139 -8.53 13.29 -8.47
CA PRO A 139 -9.37 14.19 -7.67
C PRO A 139 -10.72 13.56 -7.35
N ALA A 140 -11.32 12.82 -8.28
CA ALA A 140 -12.59 12.11 -8.05
C ALA A 140 -12.45 11.07 -6.93
N LEU A 141 -11.35 10.32 -6.88
CA LEU A 141 -11.07 9.38 -5.81
C LEU A 141 -10.91 10.09 -4.45
N LEU A 142 -10.27 11.27 -4.42
CA LEU A 142 -10.19 12.07 -3.20
C LEU A 142 -11.60 12.43 -2.69
N ASP A 143 -12.46 12.94 -3.58
CA ASP A 143 -13.83 13.33 -3.23
C ASP A 143 -14.66 12.16 -2.68
N ASP A 144 -14.52 11.01 -3.32
CA ASP A 144 -15.16 9.77 -2.91
C ASP A 144 -14.74 9.30 -1.52
N LEU A 145 -13.45 9.39 -1.19
CA LEU A 145 -12.95 9.02 0.14
C LEU A 145 -13.43 10.02 1.21
N VAL A 146 -13.48 11.31 0.89
CA VAL A 146 -14.04 12.31 1.81
C VAL A 146 -15.53 12.08 2.05
N ARG A 147 -16.28 11.73 1.00
CA ARG A 147 -17.70 11.36 1.10
C ARG A 147 -17.91 10.13 1.98
N GLU A 148 -17.05 9.13 1.88
CA GLU A 148 -17.10 7.94 2.73
C GLU A 148 -16.84 8.26 4.21
N LEU A 149 -15.90 9.16 4.51
CA LEU A 149 -15.55 9.55 5.89
C LEU A 149 -16.57 10.49 6.56
N THR A 150 -17.16 11.39 5.79
CA THR A 150 -17.94 12.52 6.33
C THR A 150 -19.42 12.48 5.94
N GLY A 151 -19.80 11.66 4.97
CA GLY A 151 -21.10 11.73 4.29
C GLY A 151 -21.24 12.92 3.33
N ARG A 152 -20.19 13.73 3.14
CA ARG A 152 -20.16 14.97 2.34
C ARG A 152 -18.99 14.96 1.35
N SER A 153 -19.18 15.57 0.19
CA SER A 153 -18.13 15.86 -0.78
C SER A 153 -17.14 16.90 -0.28
N VAL A 154 -15.96 16.96 -0.89
CA VAL A 154 -14.93 17.97 -0.59
C VAL A 154 -15.46 19.39 -0.82
N HIS A 155 -16.26 19.57 -1.87
CA HIS A 155 -16.91 20.84 -2.17
C HIS A 155 -17.89 21.27 -1.07
N GLU A 156 -18.66 20.34 -0.49
CA GLU A 156 -19.56 20.62 0.64
C GLU A 156 -18.82 20.99 1.93
N LEU A 157 -17.51 20.71 2.01
CA LEU A 157 -16.63 21.18 3.09
C LEU A 157 -16.01 22.56 2.79
N ALA A 158 -16.45 23.24 1.72
CA ALA A 158 -15.89 24.50 1.22
C ALA A 158 -14.39 24.42 0.88
N VAL A 159 -13.93 23.23 0.47
CA VAL A 159 -12.55 23.00 0.01
C VAL A 159 -12.56 22.80 -1.50
N ASP A 160 -11.61 23.42 -2.20
CA ASP A 160 -11.36 23.15 -3.61
C ASP A 160 -10.62 21.81 -3.75
N ARG A 161 -11.33 20.81 -4.27
CA ARG A 161 -10.84 19.45 -4.51
C ARG A 161 -9.61 19.42 -5.42
N ASP A 162 -9.64 20.15 -6.52
CA ASP A 162 -8.61 20.07 -7.54
C ASP A 162 -7.36 20.82 -7.06
N ALA A 163 -7.54 21.95 -6.36
CA ALA A 163 -6.45 22.65 -5.71
C ALA A 163 -5.81 21.83 -4.58
N LEU A 164 -6.61 21.16 -3.74
CA LEU A 164 -6.10 20.29 -2.67
C LEU A 164 -5.33 19.10 -3.26
N TYR A 165 -5.89 18.44 -4.28
CA TYR A 165 -5.23 17.32 -4.95
C TYR A 165 -3.91 17.74 -5.61
N ALA A 166 -3.89 18.87 -6.31
CA ALA A 166 -2.70 19.40 -6.97
C ALA A 166 -1.61 19.81 -5.97
N ARG A 167 -1.99 20.45 -4.85
CA ARG A 167 -1.07 20.87 -3.77
C ARG A 167 -0.30 19.72 -3.15
N HIS A 168 -0.94 18.56 -3.02
CA HIS A 168 -0.32 17.34 -2.51
C HIS A 168 0.24 16.43 -3.61
N HIS A 169 0.31 16.91 -4.84
CA HIS A 169 0.82 16.17 -6.00
C HIS A 169 0.16 14.78 -6.15
N GLY A 170 -1.13 14.69 -5.87
CA GLY A 170 -1.91 13.45 -5.91
C GLY A 170 -1.73 12.51 -4.71
N ASN A 171 -0.93 12.87 -3.71
CA ASN A 171 -0.80 12.10 -2.47
C ASN A 171 -2.08 12.23 -1.62
N LEU A 172 -3.00 11.28 -1.77
CA LEU A 172 -4.28 11.27 -1.06
C LEU A 172 -4.10 11.21 0.46
N ARG A 173 -3.06 10.53 0.96
CA ARG A 173 -2.77 10.47 2.40
C ARG A 173 -2.41 11.86 2.95
N ALA A 174 -1.60 12.62 2.21
CA ALA A 174 -1.23 13.98 2.60
C ALA A 174 -2.42 14.95 2.51
N ALA A 175 -3.24 14.82 1.46
CA ALA A 175 -4.48 15.60 1.31
C ALA A 175 -5.48 15.36 2.45
N LEU A 176 -5.74 14.10 2.81
CA LEU A 176 -6.64 13.75 3.92
C LEU A 176 -6.08 14.21 5.28
N ARG A 177 -4.75 14.21 5.44
CA ARG A 177 -4.10 14.73 6.65
C ARG A 177 -4.24 16.26 6.76
N GLU A 178 -4.14 16.99 5.66
CA GLU A 178 -4.43 18.44 5.70
C GLU A 178 -5.88 18.70 6.13
N LEU A 179 -6.84 17.93 5.62
CA LEU A 179 -8.24 18.03 6.05
C LEU A 179 -8.40 17.68 7.54
N TYR A 180 -7.69 16.67 8.04
CA TYR A 180 -7.65 16.39 9.48
C TYR A 180 -7.19 17.61 10.28
N ASP A 181 -6.08 18.23 9.89
CA ASP A 181 -5.49 19.37 10.59
C ASP A 181 -6.45 20.58 10.58
N GLN A 182 -7.12 20.86 9.46
CA GLN A 182 -8.12 21.92 9.36
C GLN A 182 -9.31 21.70 10.31
N PHE A 183 -9.81 20.47 10.43
CA PHE A 183 -10.94 20.12 11.30
C PHE A 183 -10.56 19.96 12.78
N ALA A 184 -9.27 19.81 13.08
CA ALA A 184 -8.77 19.79 14.45
C ALA A 184 -8.69 21.20 15.06
N VAL A 185 -8.43 22.23 14.23
CA VAL A 185 -8.32 23.63 14.65
C VAL A 185 -9.68 24.35 14.69
N ALA A 186 -10.69 23.85 13.96
CA ALA A 186 -12.07 24.34 13.98
C ALA A 186 -12.89 23.82 15.19
#